data_AF-A0A6P7XSC4-F1
#
_entry.id   AF-A0A6P7XSC4-F1
#
_cell.length_a   1.000
_cell.length_b   1.000
_cell.length_c   1.000
_cell.angle_alpha   90.00
_cell.angle_beta   90.00
_cell.angle_gamma   90.00
#
_symmetry.space_group_name_H-M   'P 1'
#
loop_
_entity.id
_entity.type
_entity.pdbx_description
1 polymer ?
#
loop_
_entity_poly.entity_id
_entity_poly.type
_entity_poly.pdbx_seq_one_letter_code
_entity_poly.pdbx_strand_id
1 'polypeptide(L)'
;MDEKELQGKEFFSWEEFSLFFDNWREQTKSLFCISQSKSLSKCKWASEPPRPEVVHALKYWHVVFICKEMRSSITKKKEQSVPKVQNSEEEEEEERESTGCPARIILMMNKEMDRLVITECQLNHNHPLCPIEFAYYFSRGHLMDNCCLPVGITNKMSKQFLGVQEIQYMLKNCKSWDNGIQDTLNVLNNLCIRDPGAKMKLVFVENKVIIQTFFFLTSMMRSLCQRFPLVLFFDRVKGFNEEFDLYTILCVDANSRGRECSFCLTKKGTPNVLRFTLASLLQSVPDIKFKVRCLTVGVDIGELEVVNELLPYARLHICRTQVLEILFSKAHEMGASEDEKVWPALCKTAKAGSFVAYRQAVKEMDSLLPQEFMKYYREHWHPRPERWVEFWNFEPARGIDGSELMKQHKQKVMVGFNPSRTLAQCILYLMVIQTPKEEVRDLDEDEVVTRYHSICNPDSASLIEEELSFVKHGAYDIKKTAEGFVLNDRVSEFHMDHSLTTCNCSIYTSSLLPCRHLFATRLHTGEPLFDISLLQSNKNALMTVSL
;
A
#
# COMPACT_ATOMS: atom_id res chain seq x y z
N MET A 1 14.66 3.01 46.68
CA MET A 1 15.07 4.33 46.16
C MET A 1 14.08 5.32 46.75
N ASP A 2 14.56 6.28 47.52
CA ASP A 2 13.73 7.25 48.23
C ASP A 2 13.47 8.52 47.39
N GLU A 3 12.53 9.38 47.77
CA GLU A 3 12.19 10.64 47.06
C GLU A 3 13.44 11.51 46.82
N LYS A 4 14.33 11.60 47.83
CA LYS A 4 15.58 12.36 47.76
C LYS A 4 16.60 11.79 46.77
N GLU A 5 16.53 10.52 46.43
CA GLU A 5 17.42 9.87 45.46
C GLU A 5 16.89 9.96 44.03
N LEU A 6 15.57 10.15 43.86
CA LEU A 6 14.92 10.31 42.57
C LEU A 6 14.98 11.76 42.08
N GLN A 7 14.80 12.71 43.00
CA GLN A 7 14.85 14.14 42.70
C GLN A 7 16.27 14.55 42.29
N GLY A 8 16.40 15.29 41.19
CA GLY A 8 17.68 15.74 40.66
C GLY A 8 18.41 14.72 39.77
N LYS A 9 17.85 13.52 39.54
CA LYS A 9 18.40 12.63 38.51
C LYS A 9 18.28 13.24 37.12
N GLU A 10 19.37 13.14 36.38
CA GLU A 10 19.51 13.67 35.02
C GLU A 10 19.53 12.53 34.00
N PHE A 11 18.96 12.79 32.83
CA PHE A 11 18.88 11.85 31.71
C PHE A 11 19.23 12.58 30.41
N PHE A 12 20.13 12.01 29.62
CA PHE A 12 20.60 12.57 28.35
C PHE A 12 19.65 12.25 27.19
N SER A 13 18.69 11.34 27.39
CA SER A 13 17.66 11.02 26.40
C SER A 13 16.36 10.57 27.05
N TRP A 14 15.26 10.68 26.28
CA TRP A 14 13.97 10.11 26.64
C TRP A 14 14.01 8.58 26.75
N GLU A 15 14.88 7.93 25.97
CA GLU A 15 15.10 6.49 26.01
C GLU A 15 15.72 6.05 27.33
N GLU A 16 16.79 6.74 27.75
CA GLU A 16 17.45 6.49 29.02
C GLU A 16 16.47 6.65 30.19
N PHE A 17 15.69 7.73 30.21
CA PHE A 17 14.64 7.92 31.21
C PHE A 17 13.60 6.81 31.16
N SER A 18 13.11 6.43 29.97
CA SER A 18 12.06 5.41 29.83
C SER A 18 12.51 4.05 30.36
N LEU A 19 13.74 3.63 30.05
CA LEU A 19 14.34 2.40 30.57
C LEU A 19 14.48 2.43 32.09
N PHE A 20 14.98 3.55 32.63
CA PHE A 20 15.05 3.76 34.07
C PHE A 20 13.66 3.67 34.72
N PHE A 21 12.68 4.36 34.15
CA PHE A 21 11.33 4.47 34.69
C PHE A 21 10.59 3.13 34.69
N ASP A 22 10.81 2.28 33.67
CA ASP A 22 10.26 0.93 33.65
C ASP A 22 10.83 0.05 34.77
N ASN A 23 12.16 0.05 34.92
CA ASN A 23 12.83 -0.69 35.99
C ASN A 23 12.36 -0.22 37.38
N TRP A 24 12.23 1.09 37.56
CA TRP A 24 11.77 1.67 38.82
C TRP A 24 10.30 1.32 39.14
N ARG A 25 9.40 1.37 38.15
CA ARG A 25 8.00 0.95 38.31
C ARG A 25 7.87 -0.52 38.63
N GLU A 26 8.69 -1.37 38.01
CA GLU A 26 8.70 -2.80 38.25
C GLU A 26 9.17 -3.17 39.66
N GLN A 27 10.12 -2.41 40.22
CA GLN A 27 10.57 -2.55 41.60
C GLN A 27 9.52 -2.05 42.60
N THR A 28 8.91 -0.91 42.32
CA THR A 28 7.97 -0.24 43.25
C THR A 28 6.52 -0.73 43.12
N LYS A 29 6.20 -1.50 42.07
CA LYS A 29 4.84 -1.91 41.68
C LYS A 29 3.87 -0.73 41.57
N SER A 30 4.38 0.44 41.16
CA SER A 30 3.61 1.68 41.04
C SER A 30 3.16 1.93 39.60
N LEU A 31 1.92 2.41 39.44
CA LEU A 31 1.33 2.74 38.13
C LEU A 31 1.20 4.25 37.97
N PHE A 32 2.10 4.81 37.17
CA PHE A 32 2.11 6.21 36.76
C PHE A 32 1.75 6.35 35.27
N CYS A 33 1.00 7.41 34.95
CA CYS A 33 0.66 7.79 33.58
C CYS A 33 0.96 9.27 33.33
N ILE A 34 1.26 9.62 32.07
CA ILE A 34 1.47 11.02 31.68
C ILE A 34 0.13 11.76 31.79
N SER A 35 0.10 12.79 32.63
CA SER A 35 -1.01 13.74 32.76
C SER A 35 -0.85 14.89 31.77
N GLN A 36 0.34 15.47 31.73
CA GLN A 36 0.65 16.65 30.93
C GLN A 36 2.05 16.50 30.30
N SER A 37 2.20 17.01 29.08
CA SER A 37 3.49 17.01 28.40
C SER A 37 3.58 18.20 27.44
N LYS A 38 4.71 18.90 27.43
CA LYS A 38 5.06 19.91 26.43
C LYS A 38 6.25 19.41 25.63
N SER A 39 6.09 19.32 24.32
CA SER A 39 7.14 18.88 23.38
C SER A 39 8.13 20.00 23.11
N LEU A 40 9.42 19.67 23.00
CA LEU A 40 10.47 20.63 22.60
C LEU A 40 10.18 21.23 21.21
N SER A 41 9.64 20.42 20.30
CA SER A 41 9.30 20.83 18.93
C SER A 41 8.13 21.83 18.84
N LYS A 42 7.34 21.98 19.90
CA LYS A 42 6.21 22.92 19.95
C LYS A 42 6.50 24.15 20.82
N CYS A 43 7.68 24.21 21.44
CA CYS A 43 8.08 25.36 22.24
C CYS A 43 8.42 26.53 21.33
N LYS A 44 7.89 27.71 21.66
CA LYS A 44 8.36 28.98 21.10
C LYS A 44 9.52 29.44 21.96
N TRP A 45 10.72 29.43 21.39
CA TRP A 45 11.95 29.75 22.12
C TRP A 45 12.15 31.27 22.17
N ALA A 46 12.45 31.79 23.37
CA ALA A 46 12.83 33.19 23.55
C ALA A 46 14.33 33.42 23.22
N SER A 47 15.12 32.35 23.24
CA SER A 47 16.56 32.29 22.92
C SER A 47 16.80 31.38 21.71
N GLU A 48 18.07 31.21 21.33
CA GLU A 48 18.46 30.26 20.29
C GLU A 48 17.95 28.84 20.64
N PRO A 49 17.27 28.15 19.70
CA PRO A 49 16.68 26.84 19.97
C PRO A 49 17.79 25.78 20.16
N PRO A 50 17.51 24.69 20.90
CA PRO A 50 18.44 23.56 21.01
C PRO A 50 18.73 22.96 19.65
N ARG A 51 19.92 22.34 19.50
CA ARG A 51 20.29 21.64 18.27
C ARG A 51 19.30 20.50 17.95
N PRO A 52 19.04 20.20 16.66
CA PRO A 52 18.07 19.18 16.27
C PRO A 52 18.29 17.81 16.93
N GLU A 53 19.55 17.42 17.14
CA GLU A 53 19.93 16.15 17.76
C GLU A 53 19.45 16.07 19.23
N VAL A 54 19.50 17.20 19.95
CA VAL A 54 19.05 17.29 21.35
C VAL A 54 17.53 17.31 21.44
N VAL A 55 16.86 18.01 20.51
CA VAL A 55 15.39 18.00 20.41
C VAL A 55 14.88 16.59 20.18
N HIS A 56 15.57 15.82 19.33
CA HIS A 56 15.28 14.42 19.04
C HIS A 56 15.53 13.52 20.26
N ALA A 57 16.71 13.63 20.88
CA ALA A 57 17.09 12.81 22.02
C ALA A 57 16.18 13.00 23.25
N LEU A 58 15.83 14.25 23.60
CA LEU A 58 15.07 14.56 24.82
C LEU A 58 13.54 14.52 24.63
N LYS A 59 13.04 14.77 23.42
CA LYS A 59 11.60 14.75 23.02
C LYS A 59 10.71 15.82 23.70
N TYR A 60 10.80 16.00 25.02
CA TYR A 60 9.92 16.86 25.81
C TYR A 60 10.69 17.94 26.57
N TRP A 61 10.04 19.10 26.74
CA TRP A 61 10.52 20.18 27.59
C TRP A 61 10.05 20.00 29.04
N HIS A 62 8.84 19.47 29.20
CA HIS A 62 8.18 19.29 30.48
C HIS A 62 7.21 18.11 30.41
N VAL A 63 7.27 17.19 31.35
CA VAL A 63 6.36 16.04 31.45
C VAL A 63 5.95 15.84 32.90
N VAL A 64 4.65 15.64 33.13
CA VAL A 64 4.08 15.35 34.46
C VAL A 64 3.47 13.96 34.43
N PHE A 65 3.94 13.12 35.33
CA PHE A 65 3.39 11.82 35.64
C PHE A 65 2.53 11.92 36.89
N ILE A 66 1.36 11.29 36.86
CA ILE A 66 0.47 11.15 38.02
C ILE A 66 0.10 9.69 38.21
N CYS A 67 -0.27 9.32 39.43
CA CYS A 67 -0.83 8.00 39.70
C CYS A 67 -2.13 7.78 38.90
N LYS A 68 -2.30 6.55 38.39
CA LYS A 68 -3.46 6.13 37.60
C LYS A 68 -4.81 6.41 38.30
N GLU A 69 -4.91 6.22 39.62
CA GLU A 69 -6.14 6.43 40.40
C GLU A 69 -6.60 7.90 40.45
N MET A 70 -5.68 8.84 40.25
CA MET A 70 -6.03 10.26 40.12
C MET A 70 -6.84 10.52 38.83
N ARG A 71 -6.59 9.76 37.76
CA ARG A 71 -7.31 9.87 36.48
C ARG A 71 -8.72 9.28 36.54
N SER A 72 -8.91 8.19 37.30
CA SER A 72 -10.22 7.57 37.60
C SER A 72 -11.15 8.54 38.35
N SER A 73 -10.58 9.34 39.25
CA SER A 73 -11.31 10.35 40.03
C SER A 73 -11.73 11.56 39.17
N ILE A 74 -10.90 11.98 38.22
CA ILE A 74 -11.18 13.08 37.30
C ILE A 74 -12.24 12.70 36.25
N THR A 75 -12.27 11.44 35.81
CA THR A 75 -13.27 10.93 34.85
C THR A 75 -14.65 10.82 35.50
N LYS A 76 -14.75 10.35 36.74
CA LYS A 76 -16.00 10.35 37.51
C LYS A 76 -16.59 11.76 37.72
N LYS A 77 -15.76 12.78 37.95
CA LYS A 77 -16.21 14.18 38.06
C LYS A 77 -16.75 14.77 36.75
N LYS A 78 -16.32 14.28 35.59
CA LYS A 78 -16.83 14.73 34.28
C LYS A 78 -18.19 14.12 33.90
N GLU A 79 -18.54 12.97 34.46
CA GLU A 79 -19.86 12.34 34.25
C GLU A 79 -20.94 12.89 35.21
N GLN A 80 -20.55 13.58 36.28
CA GLN A 80 -21.46 14.14 37.28
C GLN A 80 -21.81 15.63 37.08
N SER A 81 -21.37 16.28 35.99
CA SER A 81 -21.81 17.64 35.67
C SER A 81 -23.18 17.65 34.96
N VAL A 82 -24.24 17.36 35.71
CA VAL A 82 -25.63 17.74 35.39
C VAL A 82 -25.98 18.92 36.29
N PRO A 83 -26.54 20.05 35.79
CA PRO A 83 -26.84 21.20 36.63
C PRO A 83 -28.02 20.88 37.54
N LYS A 84 -27.79 20.81 38.86
CA LYS A 84 -28.87 20.81 39.85
C LYS A 84 -29.09 22.23 40.38
N VAL A 85 -30.37 22.59 40.36
CA VAL A 85 -30.98 23.83 40.84
C VAL A 85 -30.79 23.98 42.34
N GLN A 86 -30.68 25.24 42.77
CA GLN A 86 -30.58 25.78 44.12
C GLN A 86 -31.46 25.07 45.17
N ASN A 87 -30.90 24.79 46.35
CA ASN A 87 -31.38 25.38 47.61
C ASN A 87 -30.54 24.97 48.84
N SER A 88 -30.60 25.89 49.81
CA SER A 88 -30.30 25.81 51.25
C SER A 88 -28.85 25.65 51.70
N GLU A 89 -28.36 26.77 52.23
CA GLU A 89 -27.35 26.93 53.27
C GLU A 89 -27.67 26.05 54.50
N GLU A 90 -26.63 25.68 55.25
CA GLU A 90 -26.63 24.82 56.46
C GLU A 90 -26.35 23.32 56.23
N GLU A 91 -25.17 23.01 55.69
CA GLU A 91 -24.44 21.73 55.93
C GLU A 91 -22.96 21.93 55.53
N GLU A 92 -22.38 23.06 55.92
CA GLU A 92 -20.95 23.31 55.81
C GLU A 92 -20.25 22.73 57.04
N GLU A 93 -19.62 21.54 56.93
CA GLU A 93 -18.26 21.30 57.46
C GLU A 93 -17.64 19.90 57.24
N GLU A 94 -18.35 18.87 56.74
CA GLU A 94 -17.75 17.50 56.63
C GLU A 94 -17.45 16.96 55.21
N GLU A 95 -17.75 17.68 54.12
CA GLU A 95 -17.45 17.24 52.73
C GLU A 95 -16.21 17.90 52.09
N ARG A 96 -15.21 18.29 52.88
CA ARG A 96 -13.91 18.73 52.34
C ARG A 96 -12.98 17.52 52.17
N GLU A 97 -12.51 17.33 50.94
CA GLU A 97 -11.36 16.49 50.52
C GLU A 97 -11.61 15.03 50.07
N SER A 98 -12.28 14.84 48.93
CA SER A 98 -11.92 13.72 48.04
C SER A 98 -10.80 14.14 47.07
N THR A 99 -9.62 14.41 47.62
CA THR A 99 -8.40 14.69 46.87
C THR A 99 -7.87 13.38 46.27
N GLY A 100 -7.71 13.35 44.94
CA GLY A 100 -7.12 12.21 44.24
C GLY A 100 -5.68 11.91 44.71
N CYS A 101 -5.13 10.77 44.31
CA CYS A 101 -3.80 10.33 44.76
C CYS A 101 -2.72 11.42 44.57
N PRO A 102 -1.95 11.79 45.61
CA PRO A 102 -0.99 12.90 45.54
C PRO A 102 0.32 12.52 44.81
N ALA A 103 0.51 11.24 44.51
CA ALA A 103 1.74 10.75 43.90
C ALA A 103 1.92 11.32 42.47
N ARG A 104 3.01 12.06 42.26
CA ARG A 104 3.38 12.71 41.00
C ARG A 104 4.89 12.78 40.78
N ILE A 105 5.31 12.78 39.53
CA ILE A 105 6.72 12.98 39.14
C ILE A 105 6.76 14.00 38.01
N ILE A 106 7.60 15.02 38.12
CA ILE A 106 7.76 16.08 37.13
C ILE A 106 9.16 16.00 36.55
N LEU A 107 9.22 15.91 35.23
CA LEU A 107 10.45 16.03 34.45
C LEU A 107 10.46 17.36 33.73
N MET A 108 11.58 18.07 33.82
CA MET A 108 11.82 19.30 33.06
C MET A 108 13.22 19.29 32.46
N MET A 109 13.35 19.94 31.31
CA MET A 109 14.66 20.22 30.75
C MET A 109 15.44 21.18 31.66
N ASN A 110 16.74 20.94 31.80
CA ASN A 110 17.63 21.81 32.57
C ASN A 110 17.86 23.16 31.90
N LYS A 111 18.59 24.05 32.59
CA LYS A 111 18.90 25.40 32.12
C LYS A 111 19.83 25.40 30.91
N GLU A 112 20.74 24.44 30.84
CA GLU A 112 21.71 24.27 29.75
C GLU A 112 21.08 23.62 28.49
N MET A 113 19.81 23.20 28.59
CA MET A 113 19.01 22.65 27.49
C MET A 113 19.56 21.36 26.85
N ASP A 114 20.28 20.55 27.63
CA ASP A 114 20.96 19.34 27.14
C ASP A 114 20.52 18.05 27.84
N ARG A 115 19.75 18.13 28.93
CA ARG A 115 19.27 16.94 29.68
C ARG A 115 17.89 17.15 30.31
N LEU A 116 17.21 16.03 30.58
CA LEU A 116 15.97 15.99 31.37
C LEU A 116 16.28 15.73 32.83
N VAL A 117 15.67 16.49 33.72
CA VAL A 117 15.87 16.38 35.17
C VAL A 117 14.54 16.13 35.86
N ILE A 118 14.51 15.20 36.82
CA ILE A 118 13.38 15.05 37.73
C ILE A 118 13.40 16.22 38.72
N THR A 119 12.60 17.25 38.46
CA THR A 119 12.59 18.47 39.28
C THR A 119 11.77 18.30 40.56
N GLU A 120 10.72 17.49 40.50
CA GLU A 120 9.83 17.23 41.61
C GLU A 120 9.36 15.76 41.60
N CYS A 121 9.34 15.12 42.76
CA CYS A 121 8.73 13.80 42.93
C CYS A 121 8.04 13.70 44.28
N GLN A 122 6.79 13.26 44.26
CA GLN A 122 5.99 12.85 45.41
C GLN A 122 5.59 11.39 45.15
N LEU A 123 6.09 10.46 45.94
CA LEU A 123 5.94 9.02 45.74
C LEU A 123 4.94 8.41 46.73
N ASN A 124 4.51 9.17 47.73
CA ASN A 124 3.52 8.72 48.70
C ASN A 124 2.13 8.55 48.04
N HIS A 125 1.62 7.32 48.07
CA HIS A 125 0.28 6.98 47.63
C HIS A 125 -0.68 6.97 48.83
N ASN A 126 -1.89 7.48 48.66
CA ASN A 126 -2.98 7.41 49.64
C ASN A 126 -3.85 6.14 49.49
N HIS A 127 -3.39 5.16 48.70
CA HIS A 127 -4.07 3.89 48.45
C HIS A 127 -3.04 2.76 48.37
N PRO A 128 -3.43 1.50 48.65
CA PRO A 128 -2.53 0.37 48.47
C PRO A 128 -2.19 0.15 46.99
N LEU A 129 -0.94 -0.24 46.73
CA LEU A 129 -0.51 -0.67 45.40
C LEU A 129 -0.86 -2.16 45.23
N CYS A 130 -1.61 -2.49 44.17
CA CYS A 130 -2.05 -3.86 43.90
C CYS A 130 -1.12 -4.55 42.89
N PRO A 131 -0.39 -5.63 43.28
CA PRO A 131 0.51 -6.33 42.37
C PRO A 131 -0.21 -7.00 41.18
N ILE A 132 -1.45 -7.44 41.38
CA ILE A 132 -2.27 -8.06 40.32
C ILE A 132 -2.65 -7.01 39.28
N GLU A 133 -3.08 -5.83 39.74
CA GLU A 133 -3.39 -4.72 38.85
C GLU A 133 -2.14 -4.22 38.12
N PHE A 134 -1.00 -4.13 38.82
CA PHE A 134 0.28 -3.83 38.20
C PHE A 134 0.61 -4.82 37.08
N ALA A 135 0.53 -6.12 37.34
CA ALA A 135 0.80 -7.15 36.33
C ALA A 135 -0.12 -7.06 35.11
N TYR A 136 -1.36 -6.58 35.29
CA TYR A 136 -2.31 -6.39 34.21
C TYR A 136 -2.04 -5.13 33.36
N TYR A 137 -1.65 -4.02 33.98
CA TYR A 137 -1.51 -2.72 33.29
C TYR A 137 -0.06 -2.34 32.94
N PHE A 138 0.93 -2.94 33.59
CA PHE A 138 2.33 -2.65 33.30
C PHE A 138 2.80 -3.41 32.06
N SER A 139 3.31 -2.65 31.09
CA SER A 139 4.07 -3.20 29.97
C SER A 139 5.40 -2.45 29.87
N ARG A 140 6.50 -3.22 29.83
CA ARG A 140 7.83 -2.67 29.59
C ARG A 140 7.87 -2.03 28.19
N GLY A 141 8.50 -0.88 28.07
CA GLY A 141 8.57 -0.11 26.82
C GLY A 141 7.40 0.87 26.61
N HIS A 142 6.39 0.94 27.47
CA HIS A 142 5.18 1.74 27.21
C HIS A 142 5.42 3.24 26.93
N LEU A 143 6.44 3.85 27.56
CA LEU A 143 6.79 5.26 27.29
C LEU A 143 7.53 5.45 25.95
N MET A 144 8.19 4.41 25.47
CA MET A 144 8.78 4.34 24.14
C MET A 144 7.73 3.97 23.08
N ASP A 145 6.72 3.16 23.43
CA ASP A 145 5.66 2.74 22.51
C ASP A 145 4.63 3.86 22.20
N ASN A 146 4.54 4.89 23.05
CA ASN A 146 3.73 6.10 22.80
C ASN A 146 4.41 7.04 21.76
N CYS A 147 4.93 6.46 20.69
CA CYS A 147 5.88 7.16 19.84
C CYS A 147 5.23 8.23 18.96
N CYS A 148 4.01 8.06 18.43
CA CYS A 148 3.36 9.11 17.62
C CYS A 148 1.83 9.08 17.76
N LEU A 149 1.23 7.89 17.75
CA LEU A 149 -0.21 7.64 17.89
C LEU A 149 -0.50 6.68 19.06
N PRO A 150 -1.60 6.87 19.81
CA PRO A 150 -2.06 5.86 20.77
C PRO A 150 -2.32 4.49 20.13
N VAL A 151 -1.88 3.40 20.78
CA VAL A 151 -2.06 2.01 20.31
C VAL A 151 -3.53 1.64 20.07
N GLY A 152 -4.44 2.15 20.91
CA GLY A 152 -5.88 1.96 20.71
C GLY A 152 -6.37 2.50 19.36
N ILE A 153 -5.78 3.61 18.88
CA ILE A 153 -6.09 4.19 17.57
C ILE A 153 -5.51 3.29 16.47
N THR A 154 -4.23 2.91 16.55
CA THR A 154 -3.60 2.07 15.51
C THR A 154 -4.29 0.71 15.36
N ASN A 155 -4.67 0.08 16.47
CA ASN A 155 -5.41 -1.19 16.48
C ASN A 155 -6.82 -1.05 15.89
N LYS A 156 -7.51 0.07 16.17
CA LYS A 156 -8.81 0.35 15.55
C LYS A 156 -8.67 0.55 14.04
N MET A 157 -7.69 1.35 13.62
CA MET A 157 -7.47 1.69 12.22
C MET A 157 -7.02 0.49 11.37
N SER A 158 -6.23 -0.42 11.95
CA SER A 158 -5.76 -1.63 11.26
C SER A 158 -6.89 -2.58 10.82
N LYS A 159 -8.09 -2.46 11.41
CA LYS A 159 -9.23 -3.34 11.14
C LYS A 159 -10.17 -2.84 10.05
N GLN A 160 -9.98 -1.62 9.55
CA GLN A 160 -10.92 -0.97 8.63
C GLN A 160 -10.22 -0.29 7.46
N PHE A 161 -10.98 0.04 6.43
CA PHE A 161 -10.52 0.97 5.39
C PHE A 161 -10.49 2.40 5.96
N LEU A 162 -9.50 3.16 5.53
CA LEU A 162 -9.31 4.54 5.95
C LEU A 162 -9.95 5.50 4.96
N GLY A 163 -10.73 6.46 5.47
CA GLY A 163 -11.14 7.64 4.75
C GLY A 163 -10.40 8.89 5.23
N VAL A 164 -10.79 10.04 4.66
CA VAL A 164 -10.25 11.36 5.04
C VAL A 164 -10.39 11.62 6.54
N GLN A 165 -11.54 11.27 7.12
CA GLN A 165 -11.83 11.53 8.53
C GLN A 165 -10.91 10.74 9.47
N GLU A 166 -10.70 9.45 9.20
CA GLU A 166 -9.78 8.61 9.98
C GLU A 166 -8.34 9.13 9.90
N ILE A 167 -7.90 9.55 8.72
CA ILE A 167 -6.55 10.08 8.51
C ILE A 167 -6.37 11.41 9.24
N GLN A 168 -7.32 12.34 9.11
CA GLN A 168 -7.29 13.61 9.84
C GLN A 168 -7.34 13.39 11.36
N TYR A 169 -8.11 12.41 11.82
CA TYR A 169 -8.13 12.03 13.22
C TYR A 169 -6.76 11.49 13.68
N MET A 170 -6.09 10.65 12.89
CA MET A 170 -4.73 10.22 13.18
C MET A 170 -3.76 11.41 13.20
N LEU A 171 -3.77 12.27 12.18
CA LEU A 171 -2.91 13.46 12.12
C LEU A 171 -3.07 14.36 13.35
N LYS A 172 -4.32 14.59 13.80
CA LYS A 172 -4.60 15.38 15.02
C LYS A 172 -4.03 14.75 16.29
N ASN A 173 -4.04 13.42 16.36
CA ASN A 173 -3.52 12.66 17.50
C ASN A 173 -2.03 12.33 17.37
N CYS A 174 -1.39 12.66 16.24
CA CYS A 174 0.02 12.43 16.00
C CYS A 174 0.83 13.45 16.81
N LYS A 175 1.47 12.99 17.90
CA LYS A 175 2.15 13.88 18.86
C LYS A 175 3.64 14.08 18.58
N SER A 176 4.26 13.30 17.71
CA SER A 176 5.69 13.36 17.38
C SER A 176 5.96 13.37 15.87
N TRP A 177 7.20 13.71 15.52
CA TRP A 177 7.76 13.72 14.17
C TRP A 177 8.46 12.41 13.79
N ASP A 178 8.60 11.47 14.71
CA ASP A 178 9.47 10.32 14.48
C ASP A 178 8.77 9.20 13.73
N ASN A 179 9.55 8.59 12.82
CA ASN A 179 9.24 7.42 11.97
C ASN A 179 8.60 7.71 10.59
N GLY A 180 8.52 8.96 10.12
CA GLY A 180 7.94 9.26 8.79
C GLY A 180 6.44 8.94 8.65
N ILE A 181 5.77 8.64 9.78
CA ILE A 181 4.33 8.33 9.83
C ILE A 181 3.52 9.58 9.53
N GLN A 182 3.92 10.73 10.05
CA GLN A 182 3.24 11.99 9.74
C GLN A 182 3.31 12.31 8.25
N ASP A 183 4.48 12.14 7.62
CA ASP A 183 4.65 12.32 6.17
C ASP A 183 3.78 11.34 5.39
N THR A 184 3.75 10.08 5.82
CA THR A 184 2.89 9.05 5.23
C THR A 184 1.43 9.48 5.32
N LEU A 185 0.94 9.85 6.51
CA LEU A 185 -0.44 10.30 6.73
C LEU A 185 -0.78 11.56 5.91
N ASN A 186 0.15 12.50 5.74
CA ASN A 186 -0.04 13.67 4.89
C ASN A 186 -0.21 13.28 3.41
N VAL A 187 0.63 12.36 2.91
CA VAL A 187 0.49 11.81 1.56
C VAL A 187 -0.85 11.11 1.39
N LEU A 188 -1.28 10.29 2.36
CA LEU A 188 -2.56 9.61 2.33
C LEU A 188 -3.75 10.59 2.37
N ASN A 189 -3.64 11.67 3.14
CA ASN A 189 -4.66 12.72 3.20
C ASN A 189 -4.80 13.41 1.83
N ASN A 190 -3.68 13.76 1.20
CA ASN A 190 -3.68 14.35 -0.15
C ASN A 190 -4.25 13.39 -1.20
N LEU A 191 -3.94 12.09 -1.10
CA LEU A 191 -4.50 11.06 -1.97
C LEU A 191 -6.02 11.00 -1.81
N CYS A 192 -6.55 10.94 -0.59
CA CYS A 192 -8.01 10.91 -0.37
C CYS A 192 -8.72 12.16 -0.89
N ILE A 193 -8.08 13.33 -0.78
CA ILE A 193 -8.65 14.58 -1.29
C ILE A 193 -8.73 14.56 -2.82
N ARG A 194 -7.68 14.06 -3.48
CA ARG A 194 -7.64 13.96 -4.94
C ARG A 194 -8.52 12.84 -5.49
N ASP A 195 -8.62 11.73 -4.78
CA ASP A 195 -9.41 10.55 -5.15
C ASP A 195 -10.24 10.07 -3.95
N PRO A 196 -11.43 10.66 -3.71
CA PRO A 196 -12.34 10.25 -2.65
C PRO A 196 -12.83 8.80 -2.78
N GLY A 197 -12.73 8.23 -3.98
CA GLY A 197 -13.11 6.85 -4.26
C GLY A 197 -12.05 5.82 -3.88
N ALA A 198 -10.83 6.26 -3.56
CA ALA A 198 -9.73 5.38 -3.18
C ALA A 198 -10.05 4.57 -1.92
N LYS A 199 -9.51 3.35 -1.87
CA LYS A 199 -9.61 2.44 -0.71
C LYS A 199 -8.23 2.14 -0.21
N MET A 200 -8.02 2.40 1.07
CA MET A 200 -6.73 2.24 1.71
C MET A 200 -6.85 1.51 3.03
N LYS A 201 -5.88 0.65 3.34
CA LYS A 201 -5.72 0.05 4.66
C LYS A 201 -4.30 0.27 5.14
N LEU A 202 -4.19 0.67 6.41
CA LEU A 202 -2.93 0.83 7.09
C LEU A 202 -2.92 -0.08 8.32
N VAL A 203 -2.10 -1.12 8.26
CA VAL A 203 -1.95 -2.12 9.33
C VAL A 203 -0.66 -1.82 10.07
N PHE A 204 -0.75 -1.73 11.39
CA PHE A 204 0.39 -1.53 12.29
C PHE A 204 0.81 -2.85 12.91
N VAL A 205 2.10 -2.96 13.26
CA VAL A 205 2.60 -4.06 14.08
C VAL A 205 1.89 -4.00 15.44
N GLU A 206 1.47 -5.16 15.94
CA GLU A 206 0.72 -5.26 17.18
C GLU A 206 1.45 -4.55 18.34
N ASN A 207 0.71 -3.70 19.05
CA ASN A 207 1.20 -2.87 20.16
C ASN A 207 2.35 -1.90 19.83
N LYS A 208 2.66 -1.68 18.55
CA LYS A 208 3.70 -0.75 18.10
C LYS A 208 3.14 0.26 17.10
N VAL A 209 3.68 1.47 17.13
CA VAL A 209 3.36 2.52 16.14
C VAL A 209 4.32 2.39 14.96
N ILE A 210 4.36 1.19 14.35
CA ILE A 210 5.18 0.86 13.19
C ILE A 210 4.26 0.32 12.13
N ILE A 211 4.28 0.91 10.93
CA ILE A 211 3.47 0.45 9.82
C ILE A 211 4.01 -0.90 9.35
N GLN A 212 3.19 -1.94 9.41
CA GLN A 212 3.51 -3.27 8.92
C GLN A 212 3.12 -3.44 7.46
N THR A 213 1.91 -2.98 7.10
CA THR A 213 1.38 -3.16 5.75
C THR A 213 0.50 -1.98 5.36
N PHE A 214 0.68 -1.52 4.13
CA PHE A 214 -0.14 -0.50 3.49
C PHE A 214 -0.70 -1.05 2.19
N PHE A 215 -2.02 -1.13 2.09
CA PHE A 215 -2.73 -1.48 0.87
C PHE A 215 -3.44 -0.24 0.33
N PHE A 216 -3.38 -0.03 -0.98
CA PHE A 216 -4.23 0.95 -1.64
C PHE A 216 -4.69 0.54 -3.03
N LEU A 217 -5.84 1.09 -3.39
CA LEU A 217 -6.50 0.95 -4.68
C LEU A 217 -7.21 2.27 -4.98
N THR A 218 -6.90 2.90 -6.11
CA THR A 218 -7.54 4.14 -6.58
C THR A 218 -8.87 3.85 -7.26
N SER A 219 -9.68 4.89 -7.51
CA SER A 219 -10.90 4.77 -8.30
C SER A 219 -10.64 4.28 -9.72
N MET A 220 -9.53 4.69 -10.34
CA MET A 220 -9.11 4.19 -11.66
C MET A 220 -8.78 2.70 -11.63
N MET A 221 -7.96 2.28 -10.67
CA MET A 221 -7.63 0.86 -10.46
C MET A 221 -8.88 0.01 -10.22
N ARG A 222 -9.85 0.53 -9.44
CA ARG A 222 -11.17 -0.11 -9.27
C ARG A 222 -11.85 -0.32 -10.61
N SER A 223 -11.93 0.73 -11.42
CA SER A 223 -12.60 0.72 -12.72
C SER A 223 -11.97 -0.30 -13.65
N LEU A 224 -10.63 -0.34 -13.73
CA LEU A 224 -9.88 -1.32 -14.51
C LEU A 224 -10.21 -2.75 -14.08
N CYS A 225 -10.15 -3.03 -12.78
CA CYS A 225 -10.45 -4.36 -12.25
C CYS A 225 -11.91 -4.79 -12.48
N GLN A 226 -12.87 -3.86 -12.44
CA GLN A 226 -14.27 -4.16 -12.74
C GLN A 226 -14.50 -4.48 -14.23
N ARG A 227 -13.77 -3.81 -15.12
CA ARG A 227 -13.87 -3.96 -16.58
C ARG A 227 -13.11 -5.18 -17.10
N PHE A 228 -11.94 -5.45 -16.54
CA PHE A 228 -11.04 -6.52 -16.97
C PHE A 228 -10.76 -7.57 -15.88
N PRO A 229 -11.79 -8.19 -15.27
CA PRO A 229 -11.60 -9.12 -14.16
C PRO A 229 -11.13 -10.52 -14.59
N LEU A 230 -11.12 -10.83 -15.89
CA LEU A 230 -11.02 -12.22 -16.37
C LEU A 230 -9.71 -12.90 -15.96
N VAL A 231 -8.59 -12.20 -16.11
CA VAL A 231 -7.24 -12.68 -15.82
C VAL A 231 -6.53 -11.66 -14.93
N LEU A 232 -6.05 -12.13 -13.79
CA LEU A 232 -5.27 -11.33 -12.85
C LEU A 232 -3.86 -11.88 -12.70
N PHE A 233 -2.92 -11.00 -12.38
CA PHE A 233 -1.55 -11.34 -12.01
C PHE A 233 -1.27 -10.82 -10.61
N PHE A 234 -0.50 -11.56 -9.82
CA PHE A 234 -0.04 -11.12 -8.52
C PHE A 234 1.45 -11.42 -8.37
N ASP A 235 2.27 -10.38 -8.26
CA ASP A 235 3.72 -10.53 -8.14
C ASP A 235 4.31 -9.72 -7.00
N ARG A 236 5.49 -10.15 -6.56
CA ARG A 236 6.35 -9.42 -5.63
C ARG A 236 7.50 -8.77 -6.39
N VAL A 237 7.57 -7.44 -6.35
CA VAL A 237 8.72 -6.68 -6.84
C VAL A 237 9.81 -6.67 -5.78
N LYS A 238 10.74 -7.63 -5.86
CA LYS A 238 11.92 -7.69 -4.98
C LYS A 238 12.79 -6.44 -5.15
N GLY A 239 13.33 -5.98 -4.02
CA GLY A 239 14.33 -4.91 -4.00
C GLY A 239 13.76 -3.51 -4.13
N PHE A 240 12.44 -3.32 -4.26
CA PHE A 240 11.80 -2.00 -4.37
C PHE A 240 12.17 -1.03 -3.22
N ASN A 241 12.37 -1.56 -2.02
CA ASN A 241 12.75 -0.81 -0.82
C ASN A 241 13.59 -1.68 0.14
N GLU A 242 14.35 -1.03 1.04
CA GLU A 242 15.15 -1.72 2.06
C GLU A 242 14.30 -2.42 3.12
N GLU A 243 13.19 -1.81 3.54
CA GLU A 243 12.32 -2.31 4.62
C GLU A 243 11.06 -3.01 4.11
N PHE A 244 10.53 -2.56 2.97
CA PHE A 244 9.25 -3.01 2.41
C PHE A 244 9.43 -3.79 1.12
N ASP A 245 8.59 -4.80 0.94
CA ASP A 245 8.32 -5.45 -0.34
C ASP A 245 7.07 -4.84 -0.97
N LEU A 246 7.10 -4.66 -2.30
CA LEU A 246 5.93 -4.26 -3.06
C LEU A 246 5.28 -5.49 -3.69
N TYR A 247 3.98 -5.64 -3.46
CA TYR A 247 3.13 -6.61 -4.13
C TYR A 247 2.11 -5.87 -4.97
N THR A 248 1.90 -6.32 -6.20
CA THR A 248 0.99 -5.67 -7.15
C THR A 248 0.01 -6.68 -7.71
N ILE A 249 -1.27 -6.28 -7.83
CA ILE A 249 -2.24 -7.00 -8.65
C ILE A 249 -2.32 -6.29 -10.00
N LEU A 250 -2.19 -7.04 -11.10
CA LEU A 250 -2.38 -6.54 -12.46
C LEU A 250 -3.61 -7.21 -13.10
N CYS A 251 -4.31 -6.48 -13.96
CA CYS A 251 -5.24 -7.04 -14.94
C CYS A 251 -4.66 -6.85 -16.36
N VAL A 252 -5.33 -7.41 -17.37
CA VAL A 252 -5.00 -7.19 -18.79
C VAL A 252 -6.10 -6.37 -19.42
N ASP A 253 -5.75 -5.21 -19.95
CA ASP A 253 -6.72 -4.37 -20.65
C ASP A 253 -6.97 -4.83 -22.09
N ALA A 254 -7.87 -4.13 -22.81
CA ALA A 254 -8.23 -4.49 -24.17
C ALA A 254 -7.09 -4.32 -25.19
N ASN A 255 -5.99 -3.66 -24.80
CA ASN A 255 -4.80 -3.48 -25.62
C ASN A 255 -3.70 -4.49 -25.26
N SER A 256 -4.04 -5.57 -24.55
CA SER A 256 -3.11 -6.60 -24.08
C SER A 256 -2.02 -6.09 -23.13
N ARG A 257 -2.26 -4.96 -22.45
CA ARG A 257 -1.29 -4.37 -21.50
C ARG A 257 -1.59 -4.79 -20.08
N GLY A 258 -0.53 -4.99 -19.29
CA GLY A 258 -0.61 -5.19 -17.85
C GLY A 258 -0.93 -3.87 -17.16
N ARG A 259 -2.07 -3.82 -16.45
CA ARG A 259 -2.55 -2.60 -15.78
C ARG A 259 -2.68 -2.83 -14.29
N GLU A 260 -2.16 -1.90 -13.49
CA GLU A 260 -2.20 -2.02 -12.04
C GLU A 260 -3.62 -1.86 -11.48
N CYS A 261 -4.02 -2.82 -10.64
CA CYS A 261 -5.34 -2.90 -10.00
C CYS A 261 -5.27 -2.63 -8.49
N SER A 262 -4.12 -2.87 -7.86
CA SER A 262 -3.89 -2.51 -6.46
C SER A 262 -2.42 -2.67 -6.13
N PHE A 263 -1.97 -1.94 -5.12
CA PHE A 263 -0.65 -2.09 -4.54
C PHE A 263 -0.73 -2.45 -3.06
N CYS A 264 0.23 -3.26 -2.62
CA CYS A 264 0.40 -3.64 -1.23
C CYS A 264 1.88 -3.56 -0.85
N LEU A 265 2.23 -2.56 -0.06
CA LEU A 265 3.55 -2.40 0.54
C LEU A 265 3.55 -3.08 1.90
N THR A 266 4.44 -4.04 2.13
CA THR A 266 4.48 -4.78 3.39
C THR A 266 5.91 -4.95 3.87
N LYS A 267 6.11 -4.90 5.18
CA LYS A 267 7.44 -5.09 5.77
C LYS A 267 7.96 -6.49 5.39
N LYS A 268 9.23 -6.58 5.03
CA LYS A 268 9.87 -7.85 4.63
C LYS A 268 9.61 -8.94 5.67
N GLY A 269 9.27 -10.14 5.19
CA GLY A 269 8.96 -11.30 6.02
C GLY A 269 7.54 -11.35 6.59
N THR A 270 6.67 -10.39 6.26
CA THR A 270 5.26 -10.45 6.66
C THR A 270 4.57 -11.64 5.98
N PRO A 271 3.90 -12.54 6.73
CA PRO A 271 3.17 -13.68 6.17
C PRO A 271 1.78 -13.27 5.69
N ASN A 272 1.04 -14.18 5.05
CA ASN A 272 -0.36 -13.97 4.63
C ASN A 272 -0.63 -12.76 3.71
N VAL A 273 0.37 -12.30 2.96
CA VAL A 273 0.22 -11.12 2.09
C VAL A 273 -0.78 -11.39 0.97
N LEU A 274 -0.73 -12.56 0.32
CA LEU A 274 -1.68 -12.94 -0.74
C LEU A 274 -3.13 -12.86 -0.25
N ARG A 275 -3.41 -13.48 0.92
CA ARG A 275 -4.73 -13.43 1.55
C ARG A 275 -5.16 -12.01 1.86
N PHE A 276 -4.29 -11.23 2.49
CA PHE A 276 -4.58 -9.86 2.87
C PHE A 276 -4.89 -8.99 1.65
N THR A 277 -4.08 -9.05 0.60
CA THR A 277 -4.25 -8.24 -0.61
C THR A 277 -5.50 -8.66 -1.37
N LEU A 278 -5.73 -9.96 -1.60
CA LEU A 278 -6.93 -10.44 -2.31
C LEU A 278 -8.21 -10.14 -1.53
N ALA A 279 -8.24 -10.35 -0.20
CA ALA A 279 -9.41 -10.01 0.61
C ALA A 279 -9.67 -8.50 0.59
N SER A 280 -8.63 -7.67 0.62
CA SER A 280 -8.77 -6.21 0.54
C SER A 280 -9.23 -5.75 -0.85
N LEU A 281 -8.78 -6.41 -1.93
CA LEU A 281 -9.28 -6.18 -3.28
C LEU A 281 -10.78 -6.53 -3.37
N LEU A 282 -11.18 -7.73 -2.92
CA LEU A 282 -12.57 -8.20 -2.99
C LEU A 282 -13.52 -7.39 -2.11
N GLN A 283 -13.06 -6.88 -0.96
CA GLN A 283 -13.85 -5.94 -0.16
C GLN A 283 -14.02 -4.58 -0.86
N SER A 284 -13.05 -4.19 -1.70
CA SER A 284 -13.10 -2.95 -2.47
C SER A 284 -13.88 -3.09 -3.77
N VAL A 285 -13.90 -4.28 -4.36
CA VAL A 285 -14.48 -4.61 -5.67
C VAL A 285 -15.16 -5.99 -5.62
N PRO A 286 -16.30 -6.14 -4.93
CA PRO A 286 -16.91 -7.46 -4.70
C PRO A 286 -17.37 -8.16 -5.98
N ASP A 287 -17.74 -7.39 -7.01
CA ASP A 287 -18.32 -7.90 -8.26
C ASP A 287 -17.38 -8.79 -9.08
N ILE A 288 -16.08 -8.74 -8.82
CA ILE A 288 -15.09 -9.53 -9.58
C ILE A 288 -14.97 -10.96 -9.06
N LYS A 289 -15.41 -11.25 -7.82
CA LYS A 289 -15.18 -12.53 -7.12
C LYS A 289 -15.47 -13.77 -7.99
N PHE A 290 -16.56 -13.71 -8.76
CA PHE A 290 -17.02 -14.81 -9.60
C PHE A 290 -16.71 -14.61 -11.10
N LYS A 291 -16.07 -13.49 -11.47
CA LYS A 291 -15.68 -13.16 -12.84
C LYS A 291 -14.24 -13.54 -13.15
N VAL A 292 -13.36 -13.57 -12.14
CA VAL A 292 -11.97 -14.02 -12.32
C VAL A 292 -11.94 -15.49 -12.70
N ARG A 293 -11.26 -15.80 -13.80
CA ARG A 293 -11.09 -17.18 -14.32
C ARG A 293 -9.65 -17.66 -14.23
N CYS A 294 -8.68 -16.76 -14.14
CA CYS A 294 -7.27 -17.10 -14.02
C CYS A 294 -6.58 -16.11 -13.08
N LEU A 295 -5.78 -16.62 -12.15
CA LEU A 295 -4.82 -15.85 -11.35
C LEU A 295 -3.44 -16.45 -11.59
N THR A 296 -2.52 -15.66 -12.15
CA THR A 296 -1.11 -16.03 -12.26
C THR A 296 -0.32 -15.37 -11.14
N VAL A 297 0.40 -16.15 -10.34
CA VAL A 297 1.20 -15.65 -9.22
C VAL A 297 2.69 -15.75 -9.50
N GLY A 298 3.46 -14.86 -8.88
CA GLY A 298 4.90 -14.99 -8.80
C GLY A 298 5.32 -16.27 -8.07
N VAL A 299 6.51 -16.78 -8.39
CA VAL A 299 7.00 -18.05 -7.85
C VAL A 299 7.32 -17.99 -6.36
N ASP A 300 7.64 -16.80 -5.84
CA ASP A 300 7.95 -16.56 -4.43
C ASP A 300 6.69 -16.40 -3.55
N ILE A 301 5.49 -16.51 -4.13
CA ILE A 301 4.22 -16.31 -3.43
C ILE A 301 3.79 -17.61 -2.75
N GLY A 302 3.67 -17.57 -1.42
CA GLY A 302 3.16 -18.68 -0.60
C GLY A 302 1.63 -18.68 -0.42
N GLU A 303 1.11 -19.67 0.31
CA GLU A 303 -0.30 -19.81 0.71
C GLU A 303 -1.28 -19.83 -0.46
N LEU A 304 -0.93 -20.59 -1.49
CA LEU A 304 -1.67 -20.68 -2.74
C LEU A 304 -3.10 -21.24 -2.58
N GLU A 305 -3.36 -21.97 -1.50
CA GLU A 305 -4.64 -22.57 -1.16
C GLU A 305 -5.74 -21.52 -0.94
N VAL A 306 -5.36 -20.31 -0.47
CA VAL A 306 -6.26 -19.17 -0.26
C VAL A 306 -6.98 -18.73 -1.52
N VAL A 307 -6.37 -18.95 -2.69
CA VAL A 307 -6.97 -18.55 -3.98
C VAL A 307 -8.30 -19.28 -4.20
N ASN A 308 -8.40 -20.56 -3.83
CA ASN A 308 -9.63 -21.34 -3.98
C ASN A 308 -10.75 -20.83 -3.05
N GLU A 309 -10.40 -20.30 -1.87
CA GLU A 309 -11.37 -19.74 -0.93
C GLU A 309 -11.92 -18.38 -1.41
N LEU A 310 -11.03 -17.53 -1.93
CA LEU A 310 -11.35 -16.15 -2.29
C LEU A 310 -11.87 -16.00 -3.71
N LEU A 311 -11.34 -16.77 -4.66
CA LEU A 311 -11.64 -16.74 -6.10
C LEU A 311 -11.99 -18.15 -6.59
N PRO A 312 -13.19 -18.68 -6.24
CA PRO A 312 -13.52 -20.10 -6.41
C PRO A 312 -13.58 -20.58 -7.87
N TYR A 313 -13.70 -19.66 -8.84
CA TYR A 313 -13.72 -19.99 -10.27
C TYR A 313 -12.40 -19.70 -10.98
N ALA A 314 -11.38 -19.22 -10.26
CA ALA A 314 -10.09 -18.93 -10.83
C ALA A 314 -9.20 -20.18 -10.86
N ARG A 315 -8.60 -20.45 -12.01
CA ARG A 315 -7.46 -21.36 -12.12
C ARG A 315 -6.21 -20.65 -11.64
N LEU A 316 -5.43 -21.32 -10.79
CA LEU A 316 -4.18 -20.80 -10.28
C LEU A 316 -3.02 -21.23 -11.17
N HIS A 317 -2.26 -20.27 -11.67
CA HIS A 317 -1.02 -20.48 -12.40
C HIS A 317 0.16 -19.82 -11.69
N ILE A 318 1.37 -20.35 -11.90
CA ILE A 318 2.64 -19.79 -11.43
C ILE A 318 3.36 -19.23 -12.66
N CYS A 319 3.99 -18.07 -12.52
CA CYS A 319 4.70 -17.39 -13.59
C CYS A 319 5.80 -18.28 -14.20
N ARG A 320 5.59 -18.70 -15.45
CA ARG A 320 6.43 -19.70 -16.13
C ARG A 320 7.89 -19.27 -16.26
N THR A 321 8.16 -18.03 -16.65
CA THR A 321 9.54 -17.55 -16.79
C THR A 321 10.28 -17.56 -15.45
N GLN A 322 9.62 -17.17 -14.36
CA GLN A 322 10.21 -17.25 -13.02
C GLN A 322 10.47 -18.70 -12.57
N VAL A 323 9.59 -19.64 -12.93
CA VAL A 323 9.83 -21.09 -12.72
C VAL A 323 11.07 -21.55 -13.47
N LEU A 324 11.19 -21.19 -14.75
CA LEU A 324 12.34 -21.53 -15.58
C LEU A 324 13.65 -20.97 -15.01
N GLU A 325 13.65 -19.71 -14.57
CA GLU A 325 14.79 -19.08 -13.91
C GLU A 325 15.23 -19.85 -12.65
N ILE A 326 14.28 -20.22 -11.78
CA ILE A 326 14.59 -21.01 -10.57
C ILE A 326 15.11 -22.41 -10.93
N LEU A 327 14.47 -23.10 -11.88
CA LEU A 327 14.91 -24.43 -12.31
C LEU A 327 16.32 -24.37 -12.91
N PHE A 328 16.61 -23.34 -13.69
CA PHE A 328 17.93 -23.15 -14.29
C PHE A 328 19.00 -22.90 -13.22
N SER A 329 18.76 -21.98 -12.30
CA SER A 329 19.68 -21.72 -11.17
C SER A 329 19.89 -22.97 -10.31
N LYS A 330 18.82 -23.71 -9.98
CA LYS A 330 18.92 -24.95 -9.19
C LYS A 330 19.65 -26.06 -9.93
N ALA A 331 19.49 -26.17 -11.24
CA ALA A 331 20.26 -27.13 -12.03
C ALA A 331 21.77 -26.85 -11.90
N HIS A 332 22.18 -25.58 -11.98
CA HIS A 332 23.59 -25.19 -11.86
C HIS A 332 24.14 -25.43 -10.44
N GLU A 333 23.38 -25.05 -9.41
CA GLU A 333 23.74 -25.31 -8.01
C GLU A 333 23.95 -26.81 -7.71
N MET A 334 23.24 -27.69 -8.44
CA MET A 334 23.29 -29.14 -8.28
C MET A 334 24.25 -29.83 -9.28
N GLY A 335 25.12 -29.06 -9.93
CA GLY A 335 26.20 -29.58 -10.78
C GLY A 335 25.80 -29.87 -12.23
N ALA A 336 24.71 -29.29 -12.74
CA ALA A 336 24.49 -29.28 -14.17
C ALA A 336 25.58 -28.45 -14.86
N SER A 337 26.05 -28.92 -16.01
CA SER A 337 26.97 -28.17 -16.85
C SER A 337 26.33 -26.85 -17.31
N GLU A 338 27.13 -25.80 -17.50
CA GLU A 338 26.73 -24.56 -18.20
C GLU A 338 26.45 -24.79 -19.71
N ASP A 339 26.17 -26.05 -20.11
CA ASP A 339 25.85 -26.43 -21.49
C ASP A 339 24.63 -25.64 -21.99
N GLU A 340 24.76 -25.05 -23.17
CA GLU A 340 23.69 -24.32 -23.87
C GLU A 340 22.41 -25.14 -24.04
N LYS A 341 22.48 -26.48 -23.88
CA LYS A 341 21.33 -27.39 -23.97
C LYS A 341 20.42 -27.42 -22.75
N VAL A 342 20.88 -26.98 -21.57
CA VAL A 342 20.09 -27.05 -20.34
C VAL A 342 18.85 -26.16 -20.41
N TRP A 343 19.03 -24.90 -20.79
CA TRP A 343 17.92 -23.94 -20.88
C TRP A 343 16.86 -24.33 -21.93
N PRO A 344 17.22 -24.72 -23.17
CA PRO A 344 16.27 -25.26 -24.15
C PRO A 344 15.48 -26.48 -23.65
N ALA A 345 16.11 -27.40 -22.90
CA ALA A 345 15.42 -28.57 -22.35
C ALA A 345 14.34 -28.17 -21.30
N LEU A 346 14.66 -27.21 -20.43
CA LEU A 346 13.70 -26.64 -19.49
C LEU A 346 12.56 -25.92 -20.23
N CYS A 347 12.89 -25.12 -21.24
CA CYS A 347 11.91 -24.42 -22.07
C CYS A 347 10.98 -25.41 -22.81
N LYS A 348 11.51 -26.49 -23.36
CA LYS A 348 10.73 -27.54 -24.03
C LYS A 348 9.73 -28.20 -23.08
N THR A 349 10.12 -28.38 -21.82
CA THR A 349 9.24 -28.90 -20.78
C THR A 349 8.12 -27.91 -20.43
N ALA A 350 8.46 -26.64 -20.26
CA ALA A 350 7.49 -25.60 -19.90
C ALA A 350 6.52 -25.25 -21.03
N LYS A 351 6.98 -25.27 -22.28
CA LYS A 351 6.21 -24.96 -23.52
C LYS A 351 5.61 -26.20 -24.18
N ALA A 352 5.56 -27.32 -23.47
CA ALA A 352 4.96 -28.52 -24.01
C ALA A 352 3.48 -28.28 -24.34
N GLY A 353 3.10 -28.49 -25.61
CA GLY A 353 1.72 -28.29 -26.10
C GLY A 353 0.80 -29.51 -25.93
N SER A 354 1.30 -30.61 -25.35
CA SER A 354 0.51 -31.80 -25.04
C SER A 354 1.12 -32.61 -23.90
N PHE A 355 0.33 -33.47 -23.27
CA PHE A 355 0.82 -34.40 -22.25
C PHE A 355 1.93 -35.34 -22.76
N VAL A 356 1.87 -35.75 -24.04
CA VAL A 356 2.89 -36.60 -24.66
C VAL A 356 4.20 -35.83 -24.84
N ALA A 357 4.12 -34.60 -25.36
CA ALA A 357 5.27 -33.72 -25.51
C ALA A 357 5.93 -33.40 -24.16
N TYR A 358 5.12 -33.16 -23.12
CA TYR A 358 5.60 -32.92 -21.76
C TYR A 358 6.37 -34.13 -21.22
N ARG A 359 5.80 -35.34 -21.30
CA ARG A 359 6.48 -36.57 -20.85
C ARG A 359 7.79 -36.82 -21.60
N GLN A 360 7.81 -36.55 -22.91
CA GLN A 360 9.02 -36.69 -23.71
C GLN A 360 10.10 -35.68 -23.28
N ALA A 361 9.72 -34.41 -23.07
CA ALA A 361 10.64 -33.38 -22.59
C ALA A 361 11.21 -33.69 -21.20
N VAL A 362 10.41 -34.22 -20.28
CA VAL A 362 10.88 -34.64 -18.94
C VAL A 362 11.87 -35.81 -19.03
N LYS A 363 11.67 -36.77 -19.95
CA LYS A 363 12.63 -37.86 -20.18
C LYS A 363 13.96 -37.37 -20.73
N GLU A 364 13.91 -36.46 -21.70
CA GLU A 364 15.12 -35.83 -22.24
C GLU A 364 15.86 -35.06 -21.14
N MET A 365 15.14 -34.34 -20.28
CA MET A 365 15.70 -33.66 -19.13
C MET A 365 16.35 -34.63 -18.12
N ASP A 366 15.74 -35.79 -17.85
CA ASP A 366 16.29 -36.84 -16.97
C ASP A 366 17.60 -37.44 -17.49
N SER A 367 17.77 -37.48 -18.82
CA SER A 367 19.01 -37.94 -19.45
C SER A 367 20.12 -36.89 -19.47
N LEU A 368 19.76 -35.61 -19.38
CA LEU A 368 20.69 -34.48 -19.50
C LEU A 368 21.17 -33.97 -18.13
N LEU A 369 20.28 -33.94 -17.13
CA LEU A 369 20.52 -33.24 -15.87
C LEU A 369 20.91 -34.19 -14.72
N PRO A 370 21.65 -33.69 -13.70
CA PRO A 370 22.04 -34.50 -12.55
C PRO A 370 20.83 -35.13 -11.84
N GLN A 371 21.02 -36.35 -11.31
CA GLN A 371 19.96 -37.07 -10.60
C GLN A 371 19.43 -36.34 -9.36
N GLU A 372 20.29 -35.59 -8.65
CA GLU A 372 19.89 -34.73 -7.53
C GLU A 372 18.92 -33.63 -7.97
N PHE A 373 19.16 -33.00 -9.13
CA PHE A 373 18.22 -32.04 -9.71
C PHE A 373 16.90 -32.70 -10.08
N MET A 374 16.93 -33.87 -10.72
CA MET A 374 15.72 -34.59 -11.11
C MET A 374 14.90 -35.06 -9.90
N LYS A 375 15.56 -35.37 -8.79
CA LYS A 375 14.89 -35.62 -7.50
C LYS A 375 14.17 -34.35 -7.01
N TYR A 376 14.88 -33.22 -6.96
CA TYR A 376 14.29 -31.93 -6.60
C TYR A 376 13.09 -31.56 -7.50
N TYR A 377 13.22 -31.71 -8.82
CA TYR A 377 12.15 -31.46 -9.79
C TYR A 377 10.91 -32.33 -9.52
N ARG A 378 11.12 -33.63 -9.28
CA ARG A 378 10.03 -34.59 -9.01
C ARG A 378 9.29 -34.30 -7.72
N GLU A 379 9.98 -33.77 -6.71
CA GLU A 379 9.40 -33.43 -5.41
C GLU A 379 8.65 -32.10 -5.43
N HIS A 380 9.16 -31.08 -6.15
CA HIS A 380 8.67 -29.70 -6.03
C HIS A 380 7.83 -29.21 -7.21
N TRP A 381 8.08 -29.71 -8.43
CA TRP A 381 7.53 -29.13 -9.67
C TRP A 381 6.68 -30.11 -10.48
N HIS A 382 7.08 -31.38 -10.50
CA HIS A 382 6.36 -32.45 -11.18
C HIS A 382 5.02 -32.85 -10.56
N PRO A 383 4.73 -32.66 -9.25
CA PRO A 383 3.43 -33.03 -8.69
C PRO A 383 2.28 -32.15 -9.19
N ARG A 384 2.57 -30.94 -9.68
CA ARG A 384 1.56 -29.93 -10.07
C ARG A 384 1.95 -29.20 -11.37
N PRO A 385 2.22 -29.91 -12.48
CA PRO A 385 2.68 -29.31 -13.73
C PRO A 385 1.61 -28.42 -14.37
N GLU A 386 0.33 -28.67 -14.06
CA GLU A 386 -0.81 -27.89 -14.55
C GLU A 386 -0.74 -26.41 -14.15
N ARG A 387 0.04 -26.08 -13.12
CA ARG A 387 0.18 -24.70 -12.64
C ARG A 387 1.13 -23.86 -13.48
N TRP A 388 2.03 -24.43 -14.28
CA TRP A 388 3.08 -23.63 -14.95
C TRP A 388 3.39 -24.06 -16.39
N VAL A 389 3.03 -25.29 -16.78
CA VAL A 389 3.23 -25.81 -18.14
C VAL A 389 2.13 -25.28 -19.08
N GLU A 390 2.53 -24.90 -20.29
CA GLU A 390 1.70 -24.21 -21.28
C GLU A 390 0.46 -24.99 -21.73
N PHE A 391 0.56 -26.31 -21.91
CA PHE A 391 -0.59 -27.14 -22.31
C PHE A 391 -1.82 -27.03 -21.38
N TRP A 392 -1.61 -26.79 -20.08
CA TRP A 392 -2.71 -26.63 -19.12
C TRP A 392 -3.13 -25.17 -18.91
N ASN A 393 -2.56 -24.23 -19.67
CA ASN A 393 -2.85 -22.82 -19.54
C ASN A 393 -4.32 -22.50 -19.90
N PHE A 394 -4.86 -21.45 -19.27
CA PHE A 394 -6.22 -21.00 -19.51
C PHE A 394 -6.39 -20.45 -20.95
N GLU A 395 -7.37 -20.97 -21.70
CA GLU A 395 -7.50 -20.69 -23.16
C GLU A 395 -7.70 -19.22 -23.54
N PRO A 396 -8.46 -18.39 -22.79
CA PRO A 396 -8.55 -16.95 -23.05
C PRO A 396 -7.23 -16.19 -22.86
N ALA A 397 -6.19 -16.83 -22.29
CA ALA A 397 -4.84 -16.27 -22.18
C ALA A 397 -3.93 -16.68 -23.36
N ARG A 398 -4.42 -17.40 -24.38
CA ARG A 398 -3.63 -17.67 -25.60
C ARG A 398 -3.38 -16.34 -26.33
N GLY A 399 -2.14 -15.85 -26.27
CA GLY A 399 -1.72 -14.56 -26.83
C GLY A 399 -1.25 -13.55 -25.76
N ILE A 400 -1.59 -13.77 -24.48
CA ILE A 400 -1.11 -12.94 -23.38
C ILE A 400 0.11 -13.63 -22.76
N ASP A 401 1.28 -13.06 -22.94
CA ASP A 401 2.48 -13.49 -22.21
C ASP A 401 2.49 -12.85 -20.81
N GLY A 402 1.88 -13.55 -19.86
CA GLY A 402 1.84 -13.13 -18.46
C GLY A 402 3.22 -12.90 -17.84
N SER A 403 4.24 -13.64 -18.29
CA SER A 403 5.60 -13.46 -17.80
C SER A 403 6.22 -12.17 -18.33
N GLU A 404 5.97 -11.82 -19.58
CA GLU A 404 6.38 -10.53 -20.14
C GLU A 404 5.66 -9.37 -19.45
N LEU A 405 4.36 -9.47 -19.17
CA LEU A 405 3.61 -8.43 -18.44
C LEU A 405 4.20 -8.16 -17.05
N MET A 406 4.50 -9.21 -16.27
CA MET A 406 5.10 -9.08 -14.95
C MET A 406 6.51 -8.47 -15.03
N LYS A 407 7.28 -8.84 -16.06
CA LYS A 407 8.62 -8.29 -16.31
C LYS A 407 8.57 -6.81 -16.68
N GLN A 408 7.67 -6.40 -17.59
CA GLN A 408 7.45 -5.01 -17.97
C GLN A 408 7.03 -4.16 -16.77
N HIS A 409 6.09 -4.67 -15.96
CA HIS A 409 5.69 -3.99 -14.73
C HIS A 409 6.87 -3.81 -13.76
N LYS A 410 7.66 -4.87 -13.54
CA LYS A 410 8.87 -4.79 -12.71
C LYS A 410 9.85 -3.75 -13.25
N GLN A 411 10.09 -3.70 -14.55
CA GLN A 411 10.95 -2.69 -15.16
C GLN A 411 10.40 -1.28 -14.93
N LYS A 412 9.12 -1.04 -15.23
CA LYS A 412 8.41 0.24 -15.02
C LYS A 412 8.57 0.77 -13.60
N VAL A 413 8.38 -0.09 -12.59
CA VAL A 413 8.51 0.26 -11.17
C VAL A 413 9.97 0.52 -10.75
N MET A 414 10.96 -0.01 -11.49
CA MET A 414 12.38 0.11 -11.15
C MET A 414 13.11 1.23 -11.89
N VAL A 415 12.51 1.89 -12.90
CA VAL A 415 13.14 2.98 -13.69
C VAL A 415 13.67 4.14 -12.82
N GLY A 416 13.09 4.37 -11.65
CA GLY A 416 13.55 5.39 -10.70
C GLY A 416 14.07 4.81 -9.39
N PHE A 417 14.68 3.62 -9.41
CA PHE A 417 15.01 2.89 -8.18
C PHE A 417 15.81 3.72 -7.17
N ASN A 418 15.30 3.79 -5.93
CA ASN A 418 16.04 4.30 -4.78
C ASN A 418 15.66 3.43 -3.56
N PRO A 419 16.58 2.58 -3.06
CA PRO A 419 16.30 1.62 -1.99
C PRO A 419 15.93 2.30 -0.66
N SER A 420 16.47 3.49 -0.42
CA SER A 420 16.37 4.22 0.85
C SER A 420 15.15 5.16 0.91
N ARG A 421 14.16 4.97 0.02
CA ARG A 421 12.90 5.73 0.05
C ARG A 421 12.13 5.47 1.35
N THR A 422 11.53 6.53 1.89
CA THR A 422 10.53 6.36 2.96
C THR A 422 9.23 5.79 2.38
N LEU A 423 8.37 5.23 3.25
CA LEU A 423 7.06 4.75 2.82
C LEU A 423 6.24 5.83 2.10
N ALA A 424 6.26 7.07 2.62
CA ALA A 424 5.60 8.22 1.99
C ALA A 424 6.10 8.47 0.55
N GLN A 425 7.42 8.40 0.34
CA GLN A 425 8.04 8.56 -0.98
C GLN A 425 7.70 7.39 -1.91
N CYS A 426 7.66 6.15 -1.40
CA CYS A 426 7.20 4.98 -2.15
C CYS A 426 5.76 5.19 -2.65
N ILE A 427 4.85 5.65 -1.79
CA ILE A 427 3.45 5.89 -2.16
C ILE A 427 3.35 6.98 -3.23
N LEU A 428 4.05 8.11 -3.05
CA LEU A 428 4.08 9.18 -4.05
C LEU A 428 4.61 8.70 -5.40
N TYR A 429 5.69 7.91 -5.39
CA TYR A 429 6.24 7.32 -6.62
C TYR A 429 5.24 6.39 -7.30
N LEU A 430 4.57 5.52 -6.55
CA LEU A 430 3.53 4.63 -7.08
C LEU A 430 2.34 5.43 -7.66
N MET A 431 2.03 6.61 -7.13
CA MET A 431 1.02 7.48 -7.74
C MET A 431 1.49 8.10 -9.06
N VAL A 432 2.79 8.43 -9.19
CA VAL A 432 3.35 9.03 -10.41
C VAL A 432 3.34 8.04 -11.57
N ILE A 433 3.71 6.77 -11.34
CA ILE A 433 3.72 5.73 -12.38
C ILE A 433 2.32 5.33 -12.88
N GLN A 434 1.26 5.83 -12.23
CA GLN A 434 -0.14 5.64 -12.61
C GLN A 434 -0.71 6.84 -13.37
N THR A 435 0.09 7.88 -13.62
CA THR A 435 -0.40 9.06 -14.34
C THR A 435 -0.57 8.75 -15.82
N PRO A 436 -1.58 9.34 -16.50
CA PRO A 436 -1.79 9.14 -17.94
C PRO A 436 -0.51 9.37 -18.75
N LYS A 437 0.30 10.37 -18.37
CA LYS A 437 1.58 10.67 -19.00
C LYS A 437 2.55 9.48 -19.02
N GLU A 438 2.66 8.74 -17.92
CA GLU A 438 3.53 7.56 -17.87
C GLU A 438 2.91 6.38 -18.63
N GLU A 439 1.57 6.27 -18.65
CA GLU A 439 0.88 5.22 -19.41
C GLU A 439 1.00 5.37 -20.93
N VAL A 440 1.15 6.60 -21.41
CA VAL A 440 1.29 6.93 -22.85
C VAL A 440 2.71 6.71 -23.36
N ARG A 441 3.73 6.69 -22.49
CA ARG A 441 5.14 6.51 -22.89
C ARG A 441 5.37 5.19 -23.63
N ASP A 442 4.70 4.13 -23.19
CA ASP A 442 4.86 2.77 -23.72
C ASP A 442 3.78 2.40 -24.75
N LEU A 443 3.17 3.40 -25.41
CA LEU A 443 2.18 3.17 -26.45
C LEU A 443 2.84 2.72 -27.76
N ASP A 444 2.50 1.51 -28.20
CA ASP A 444 2.75 1.01 -29.56
C ASP A 444 1.73 1.65 -30.52
N GLU A 445 2.11 2.78 -31.09
CA GLU A 445 1.27 3.51 -32.05
C GLU A 445 1.22 2.78 -33.39
N ASP A 446 2.33 2.15 -33.79
CA ASP A 446 2.49 1.54 -35.11
C ASP A 446 1.47 0.42 -35.34
N GLU A 447 1.22 -0.42 -34.33
CA GLU A 447 0.20 -1.47 -34.42
C GLU A 447 -1.20 -0.88 -34.64
N VAL A 448 -1.56 0.17 -33.90
CA VAL A 448 -2.88 0.80 -33.96
C VAL A 448 -3.07 1.52 -35.30
N VAL A 449 -2.05 2.28 -35.73
CA VAL A 449 -2.00 3.00 -37.01
C VAL A 449 -2.15 2.03 -38.17
N THR A 450 -1.38 0.93 -38.17
CA THR A 450 -1.46 -0.10 -39.21
C THR A 450 -2.88 -0.67 -39.35
N ARG A 451 -3.57 -0.90 -38.23
CA ARG A 451 -4.95 -1.39 -38.26
C ARG A 451 -5.93 -0.36 -38.84
N TYR A 452 -5.81 0.92 -38.49
CA TYR A 452 -6.66 1.96 -39.10
C TYR A 452 -6.37 2.15 -40.59
N HIS A 453 -5.11 2.17 -41.01
CA HIS A 453 -4.74 2.23 -42.44
C HIS A 453 -5.28 1.05 -43.26
N SER A 454 -5.45 -0.13 -42.63
CA SER A 454 -6.00 -1.30 -43.32
C SER A 454 -7.51 -1.19 -43.65
N ILE A 455 -8.24 -0.29 -42.98
CA ILE A 455 -9.70 -0.17 -43.11
C ILE A 455 -10.19 1.21 -43.56
N CYS A 456 -9.38 2.26 -43.34
CA CYS A 456 -9.75 3.64 -43.64
C CYS A 456 -9.19 4.09 -44.99
N ASN A 457 -9.84 5.06 -45.65
CA ASN A 457 -9.22 5.76 -46.76
C ASN A 457 -7.93 6.50 -46.30
N PRO A 458 -6.96 6.75 -47.19
CA PRO A 458 -5.65 7.31 -46.82
C PRO A 458 -5.73 8.64 -46.07
N ASP A 459 -6.65 9.53 -46.46
CA ASP A 459 -6.80 10.85 -45.84
C ASP A 459 -7.29 10.72 -44.39
N SER A 460 -8.32 9.89 -44.17
CA SER A 460 -8.89 9.65 -42.83
C SER A 460 -7.91 8.90 -41.94
N ALA A 461 -7.19 7.92 -42.49
CA ALA A 461 -6.16 7.18 -41.76
C ALA A 461 -5.03 8.11 -41.30
N SER A 462 -4.57 9.02 -42.18
CA SER A 462 -3.52 9.99 -41.86
C SER A 462 -3.95 10.97 -40.75
N LEU A 463 -5.21 11.43 -40.76
CA LEU A 463 -5.74 12.28 -39.69
C LEU A 463 -5.83 11.55 -38.34
N ILE A 464 -6.23 10.27 -38.37
CA ILE A 464 -6.28 9.43 -37.16
C ILE A 464 -4.87 9.21 -36.60
N GLU A 465 -3.91 8.91 -37.46
CA GLU A 465 -2.50 8.76 -37.10
C GLU A 465 -1.95 10.04 -36.46
N GLU A 466 -2.25 11.20 -37.05
CA GLU A 466 -1.85 12.50 -36.50
C GLU A 466 -2.44 12.70 -35.09
N GLU A 467 -3.74 12.49 -34.93
CA GLU A 467 -4.41 12.62 -33.63
C GLU A 467 -3.92 11.62 -32.58
N LEU A 468 -3.56 10.40 -32.98
CA LEU A 468 -2.94 9.41 -32.09
C LEU A 468 -1.55 9.87 -31.65
N SER A 469 -0.72 10.40 -32.56
CA SER A 469 0.62 10.88 -32.23
C SER A 469 0.61 12.03 -31.22
N PHE A 470 -0.42 12.87 -31.23
CA PHE A 470 -0.56 13.97 -30.27
C PHE A 470 -0.87 13.51 -28.85
N VAL A 471 -1.32 12.26 -28.64
CA VAL A 471 -1.61 11.73 -27.31
C VAL A 471 -0.37 11.75 -26.41
N LYS A 472 0.82 11.46 -26.96
CA LYS A 472 2.11 11.48 -26.23
C LYS A 472 2.52 12.84 -25.70
N HIS A 473 2.00 13.91 -26.30
CA HIS A 473 2.42 15.28 -26.01
C HIS A 473 1.46 16.03 -25.08
N GLY A 474 0.27 15.48 -24.83
CA GLY A 474 -0.72 16.08 -23.96
C GLY A 474 -0.50 15.82 -22.47
N ALA A 475 -0.98 16.73 -21.63
CA ALA A 475 -1.05 16.55 -20.19
C ALA A 475 -2.52 16.48 -19.76
N TYR A 476 -3.03 15.27 -19.58
CA TYR A 476 -4.44 15.01 -19.34
C TYR A 476 -4.76 14.77 -17.86
N ASP A 477 -5.80 15.43 -17.36
CA ASP A 477 -6.51 15.05 -16.13
C ASP A 477 -7.88 14.48 -16.52
N ILE A 478 -8.10 13.20 -16.26
CA ILE A 478 -9.25 12.45 -16.75
C ILE A 478 -10.09 11.98 -15.55
N LYS A 479 -11.39 12.28 -15.59
CA LYS A 479 -12.33 11.91 -14.53
C LYS A 479 -13.58 11.29 -15.11
N LYS A 480 -14.06 10.23 -14.46
CA LYS A 480 -15.35 9.61 -14.76
C LYS A 480 -16.48 10.39 -14.09
N THR A 481 -17.54 10.68 -14.82
CA THR A 481 -18.75 11.38 -14.34
C THR A 481 -19.99 10.49 -14.50
N ALA A 482 -21.16 11.01 -14.11
CA ALA A 482 -22.43 10.31 -14.32
C ALA A 482 -22.82 10.21 -15.81
N GLU A 483 -22.35 11.14 -16.65
CA GLU A 483 -22.72 11.25 -18.07
C GLU A 483 -21.66 10.65 -19.02
N GLY A 484 -20.46 10.35 -18.49
CA GLY A 484 -19.38 9.73 -19.25
C GLY A 484 -18.03 10.09 -18.66
N PHE A 485 -17.20 10.79 -19.43
CA PHE A 485 -15.86 11.19 -19.04
C PHE A 485 -15.60 12.66 -19.33
N VAL A 486 -14.84 13.29 -18.44
CA VAL A 486 -14.31 14.64 -18.63
C VAL A 486 -12.80 14.57 -18.67
N LEU A 487 -12.20 15.18 -19.68
CA LEU A 487 -10.76 15.32 -19.84
C LEU A 487 -10.41 16.80 -19.86
N ASN A 488 -9.46 17.19 -19.01
CA ASN A 488 -8.88 18.53 -18.97
C ASN A 488 -7.42 18.46 -19.45
N ASP A 489 -7.10 19.20 -20.51
CA ASP A 489 -5.75 19.24 -21.11
C ASP A 489 -4.89 20.41 -20.59
N ARG A 490 -5.30 21.02 -19.47
CA ARG A 490 -4.82 22.28 -18.86
C ARG A 490 -5.28 23.57 -19.52
N VAL A 491 -5.91 23.49 -20.69
CA VAL A 491 -6.39 24.66 -21.44
C VAL A 491 -7.92 24.66 -21.48
N SER A 492 -8.54 23.51 -21.69
CA SER A 492 -9.98 23.36 -21.86
C SER A 492 -10.49 22.02 -21.33
N GLU A 493 -11.79 21.94 -21.14
CA GLU A 493 -12.48 20.72 -20.72
C GLU A 493 -13.26 20.11 -21.88
N PHE A 494 -13.06 18.82 -22.07
CA PHE A 494 -13.70 18.04 -23.13
C PHE A 494 -14.54 16.92 -22.51
N HIS A 495 -15.73 16.74 -23.06
CA HIS A 495 -16.71 15.77 -22.60
C HIS A 495 -16.84 14.64 -23.61
N MET A 496 -16.87 13.41 -23.08
CA MET A 496 -17.05 12.18 -23.85
C MET A 496 -18.15 11.33 -23.22
N ASP A 497 -18.82 10.54 -24.05
CA ASP A 497 -19.84 9.58 -23.62
C ASP A 497 -19.24 8.36 -22.88
N HIS A 498 -20.11 7.55 -22.26
CA HIS A 498 -19.69 6.34 -21.54
C HIS A 498 -19.01 5.30 -22.43
N SER A 499 -19.41 5.20 -23.69
CA SER A 499 -18.83 4.28 -24.69
C SER A 499 -17.50 4.77 -25.26
N LEU A 500 -17.07 5.99 -24.92
CA LEU A 500 -15.87 6.63 -25.47
C LEU A 500 -15.86 6.56 -27.00
N THR A 501 -17.00 6.93 -27.59
CA THR A 501 -17.25 6.97 -29.03
C THR A 501 -17.44 8.38 -29.56
N THR A 502 -17.80 9.33 -28.69
CA THR A 502 -18.06 10.72 -29.08
C THR A 502 -17.29 11.70 -28.19
N CYS A 503 -16.91 12.85 -28.77
CA CYS A 503 -16.25 13.93 -28.03
C CYS A 503 -16.80 15.30 -28.48
N ASN A 504 -16.89 16.26 -27.56
CA ASN A 504 -17.36 17.61 -27.88
C ASN A 504 -16.27 18.53 -28.50
N CYS A 505 -15.05 18.04 -28.74
CA CYS A 505 -13.99 18.87 -29.32
C CYS A 505 -14.27 19.22 -30.79
N SER A 506 -13.67 20.32 -31.28
CA SER A 506 -13.82 20.78 -32.66
C SER A 506 -13.35 19.75 -33.70
N ILE A 507 -12.31 18.98 -33.37
CA ILE A 507 -11.75 17.95 -34.24
C ILE A 507 -12.78 16.84 -34.48
N TYR A 508 -13.36 16.29 -33.41
CA TYR A 508 -14.38 15.26 -33.54
C TYR A 508 -15.64 15.80 -34.21
N THR A 509 -16.12 16.99 -33.81
CA THR A 509 -17.38 17.53 -34.34
C THR A 509 -17.31 17.91 -35.83
N SER A 510 -16.12 18.20 -36.36
CA SER A 510 -15.91 18.52 -37.78
C SER A 510 -15.60 17.29 -38.64
N SER A 511 -14.72 16.41 -38.18
CA SER A 511 -14.26 15.25 -38.96
C SER A 511 -15.08 13.98 -38.72
N LEU A 512 -15.76 13.88 -37.57
CA LEU A 512 -16.39 12.66 -37.07
C LEU A 512 -15.43 11.47 -36.99
N LEU A 513 -14.12 11.75 -36.86
CA LEU A 513 -13.04 10.79 -36.65
C LEU A 513 -12.58 10.82 -35.17
N PRO A 514 -11.99 9.74 -34.66
CA PRO A 514 -11.48 9.71 -33.29
C PRO A 514 -10.38 10.77 -33.10
N CYS A 515 -10.55 11.61 -32.08
CA CYS A 515 -9.59 12.64 -31.71
C CYS A 515 -8.64 12.18 -30.61
N ARG A 516 -7.58 12.95 -30.36
CA ARG A 516 -6.61 12.70 -29.28
C ARG A 516 -7.25 12.53 -27.90
N HIS A 517 -8.36 13.21 -27.61
CA HIS A 517 -9.05 13.08 -26.31
C HIS A 517 -9.72 11.72 -26.13
N LEU A 518 -10.31 11.19 -27.20
CA LEU A 518 -10.86 9.83 -27.22
C LEU A 518 -9.73 8.83 -27.01
N PHE A 519 -8.63 8.94 -27.75
CA PHE A 519 -7.49 8.03 -27.59
C PHE A 519 -6.87 8.12 -26.19
N ALA A 520 -6.63 9.32 -25.66
CA ALA A 520 -6.09 9.52 -24.31
C ALA A 520 -6.99 8.88 -23.23
N THR A 521 -8.31 9.06 -23.35
CA THR A 521 -9.27 8.53 -22.38
C THR A 521 -9.46 7.03 -22.50
N ARG A 522 -9.49 6.50 -23.73
CA ARG A 522 -9.53 5.05 -23.98
C ARG A 522 -8.29 4.37 -23.46
N LEU A 523 -7.11 4.94 -23.70
CA LEU A 523 -5.85 4.46 -23.16
C LEU A 523 -5.87 4.41 -21.62
N HIS A 524 -6.24 5.54 -21.01
CA HIS A 524 -6.26 5.66 -19.56
C HIS A 524 -7.23 4.67 -18.90
N THR A 525 -8.37 4.41 -19.54
CA THR A 525 -9.38 3.49 -19.01
C THR A 525 -9.21 2.04 -19.49
N GLY A 526 -8.24 1.78 -20.37
CA GLY A 526 -7.94 0.45 -20.93
C GLY A 526 -8.90 -0.01 -22.05
N GLU A 527 -9.73 0.88 -22.60
CA GLU A 527 -10.53 0.57 -23.80
C GLU A 527 -9.62 0.33 -25.02
N PRO A 528 -10.08 -0.46 -26.02
CA PRO A 528 -9.28 -0.73 -27.21
C PRO A 528 -9.05 0.56 -28.00
N LEU A 529 -7.80 0.84 -28.36
CA LEU A 529 -7.46 2.02 -29.16
C LEU A 529 -7.87 1.86 -30.62
N PHE A 530 -7.75 0.65 -31.16
CA PHE A 530 -8.35 0.29 -32.43
C PHE A 530 -9.78 -0.19 -32.20
N ASP A 531 -10.76 0.56 -32.67
CA ASP A 531 -12.18 0.21 -32.56
C ASP A 531 -12.95 0.75 -33.77
N ILE A 532 -13.56 -0.15 -34.54
CA ILE A 532 -14.34 0.19 -35.74
C ILE A 532 -15.56 1.04 -35.37
N SER A 533 -16.08 0.93 -34.13
CA SER A 533 -17.23 1.73 -33.71
C SER A 533 -16.93 3.23 -33.72
N LEU A 534 -15.66 3.63 -33.61
CA LEU A 534 -15.23 5.04 -33.64
C LEU A 534 -15.40 5.69 -35.02
N LEU A 535 -15.61 4.88 -36.07
CA LEU A 535 -15.77 5.35 -37.45
C LEU A 535 -17.23 5.34 -37.91
N GLN A 536 -18.17 4.86 -37.10
CA GLN A 536 -19.58 4.70 -37.50
C GLN A 536 -20.26 6.02 -37.89
N SER A 537 -19.83 7.12 -37.27
CA SER A 537 -20.32 8.48 -37.55
C SER A 537 -19.83 9.01 -38.91
N ASN A 538 -18.73 8.48 -39.45
CA ASN A 538 -18.16 8.86 -40.73
C ASN A 538 -18.02 7.66 -41.67
N LYS A 539 -19.14 7.26 -42.29
CA LYS A 539 -19.17 6.12 -43.23
C LYS A 539 -18.24 6.29 -44.44
N ASN A 540 -17.91 7.52 -44.81
CA ASN A 540 -16.99 7.82 -45.91
C ASN A 540 -15.51 7.58 -45.54
N ALA A 541 -15.20 7.48 -44.24
CA ALA A 541 -13.86 7.20 -43.75
C ALA A 541 -13.41 5.77 -44.06
N LEU A 542 -14.35 4.82 -44.15
CA LEU A 542 -14.04 3.42 -44.46
C LEU A 542 -13.73 3.25 -45.94
N MET A 543 -12.75 2.40 -46.26
CA MET A 543 -12.54 1.98 -47.64
C MET A 543 -13.83 1.30 -48.14
N THR A 544 -14.39 1.79 -49.24
CA THR A 544 -15.40 1.05 -49.99
C THR A 544 -14.74 -0.20 -50.53
N VAL A 545 -14.89 -1.32 -49.82
CA VAL A 545 -14.56 -2.63 -50.35
C VAL A 545 -15.59 -2.92 -51.45
N SER A 546 -15.21 -2.67 -52.70
CA SER A 546 -15.87 -3.31 -53.83
C SER A 546 -15.65 -4.82 -53.66
N LEU A 547 -16.72 -5.53 -53.30
CA LEU A 547 -16.77 -7.00 -53.25
C LEU A 547 -16.37 -7.62 -54.59
#